data_AF-A0A3N3ZVA8-F1
#
_entry.id   AF-A0A3N3ZVA8-F1
#
_cell.length_a   1.000
_cell.length_b   1.000
_cell.length_c   1.000
_cell.angle_alpha   90.00
_cell.angle_beta   90.00
_cell.angle_gamma   90.00
#
_symmetry.space_group_name_H-M   'P 1'
#
loop_
_entity.id
_entity.type
_entity.pdbx_description
1 polymer ?
#
loop_
_entity_poly.entity_id
_entity_poly.type
_entity_poly.pdbx_seq_one_letter_code
_entity_poly.pdbx_strand_id
1 'polypeptide(L)'
;MTVRRTLPQRRRSLVGAWCFLDSYGPDDVTVTDGMNVARHPHSGLATVSWLFTGSIDHLDSAGNRARVRPGEMSLMLAGRGITHQEYSTPETTVLHGAQLWYALPDATREQEHDFAHYAPEPVRGPGWSLRVFLGSLAGSTSPVDPRTTPLLGAEVHLEPGAAWDVELDPSFEYAVLVDSGAVRADGVDLPVDHLAYFPPGRQTLTLTTTHDGGPARLLLLGGEPFGEDIVLWWNFVGRSHEEIAAYRAIYQHEIGAGARDGARDGAGDDDERTPPAEPLPGVDPAVLAAAGFSSSDAPRFGPYPDDQPAALPAPPLPNARLRPRG
;
A
#
# COMPACT_ATOMS: atom_id res chain seq x y z
N MET A 1 -1.50 15.21 9.90
CA MET A 1 -2.50 14.13 9.87
C MET A 1 -2.10 13.03 10.83
N THR A 2 -3.06 12.51 11.59
CA THR A 2 -2.93 11.38 12.50
C THR A 2 -2.99 10.09 11.68
N VAL A 3 -1.94 9.27 11.79
CA VAL A 3 -1.83 7.98 11.10
C VAL A 3 -1.67 6.89 12.15
N ARG A 4 -2.41 5.80 11.99
CA ARG A 4 -2.41 4.65 12.90
C ARG A 4 -2.02 3.39 12.13
N ARG A 5 -0.86 2.85 12.48
CA ARG A 5 -0.30 1.66 11.83
C ARG A 5 -0.73 0.37 12.53
N THR A 6 -1.39 -0.51 11.80
CA THR A 6 -1.79 -1.83 12.29
C THR A 6 -1.09 -2.99 11.61
N LEU A 7 -0.51 -2.79 10.43
CA LEU A 7 0.49 -3.68 9.83
C LEU A 7 1.68 -2.88 9.28
N PRO A 8 2.91 -3.41 9.34
CA PRO A 8 3.30 -4.63 10.07
C PRO A 8 3.42 -4.39 11.58
N GLN A 9 3.16 -5.42 12.38
CA GLN A 9 3.34 -5.42 13.84
C GLN A 9 4.23 -6.57 14.29
N ARG A 10 4.85 -6.45 15.48
CA ARG A 10 5.76 -7.51 15.99
C ARG A 10 5.10 -8.88 16.08
N ARG A 11 3.81 -8.93 16.42
CA ARG A 11 3.04 -10.19 16.58
C ARG A 11 2.42 -10.69 15.28
N ARG A 12 2.31 -9.84 14.27
CA ARG A 12 1.64 -10.13 12.99
C ARG A 12 2.19 -9.21 11.92
N SER A 13 2.95 -9.77 10.99
CA SER A 13 3.55 -8.99 9.90
C SER A 13 2.71 -9.05 8.62
N LEU A 14 1.92 -10.12 8.43
CA LEU A 14 1.08 -10.31 7.26
C LEU A 14 -0.33 -10.84 7.62
N VAL A 15 -1.30 -10.59 6.74
CA VAL A 15 -2.60 -11.29 6.67
C VAL A 15 -2.87 -11.61 5.20
N GLY A 16 -2.74 -12.87 4.83
CA GLY A 16 -2.52 -13.23 3.43
C GLY A 16 -1.30 -12.46 2.90
N ALA A 17 -1.42 -11.85 1.72
CA ALA A 17 -0.37 -10.98 1.19
C ALA A 17 -0.31 -9.57 1.81
N TRP A 18 -1.35 -9.13 2.55
CA TRP A 18 -1.39 -7.78 3.15
C TRP A 18 -0.26 -7.63 4.16
N CYS A 19 0.67 -6.72 3.92
CA CYS A 19 1.88 -6.53 4.74
C CYS A 19 1.99 -5.13 5.36
N PHE A 20 1.09 -4.22 5.01
CA PHE A 20 1.03 -2.86 5.52
C PHE A 20 -0.41 -2.37 5.59
N LEU A 21 -0.75 -1.66 6.67
CA LEU A 21 -2.06 -1.03 6.86
C LEU A 21 -1.92 0.16 7.79
N ASP A 22 -2.09 1.35 7.21
CA ASP A 22 -2.23 2.62 7.91
C ASP A 22 -3.67 3.13 7.74
N SER A 23 -4.40 3.35 8.83
CA SER A 23 -5.62 4.18 8.81
C SER A 23 -5.30 5.60 9.21
N TYR A 24 -5.97 6.58 8.60
CA TYR A 24 -5.68 7.99 8.84
C TYR A 24 -6.94 8.84 8.82
N GLY A 25 -6.99 9.85 9.69
CA GLY A 25 -8.19 10.66 9.89
C GLY A 25 -9.25 10.01 10.78
N PRO A 26 -10.50 10.51 10.76
CA PRO A 26 -10.93 11.70 10.01
C PRO A 26 -10.30 12.97 10.60
N ASP A 27 -9.52 13.68 9.79
CA ASP A 27 -8.82 14.90 10.21
C ASP A 27 -9.30 16.10 9.39
N ASP A 28 -9.46 17.25 10.04
CA ASP A 28 -9.60 18.54 9.35
C ASP A 28 -8.25 18.93 8.73
N VAL A 29 -8.19 18.86 7.40
CA VAL A 29 -6.98 19.16 6.63
C VAL A 29 -6.94 20.60 6.13
N THR A 30 -7.86 21.47 6.58
CA THR A 30 -7.73 22.93 6.34
C THR A 30 -6.75 23.59 7.31
N VAL A 31 -6.48 22.93 8.44
CA VAL A 31 -5.55 23.39 9.49
C VAL A 31 -4.24 22.59 9.49
N THR A 32 -4.07 21.65 8.54
CA THR A 32 -2.83 20.91 8.27
C THR A 32 -2.55 20.96 6.77
N ASP A 33 -1.41 20.44 6.29
CA ASP A 33 -1.14 20.37 4.84
C ASP A 33 -1.82 19.17 4.15
N GLY A 34 -2.76 18.50 4.84
CA GLY A 34 -3.40 17.28 4.36
C GLY A 34 -2.40 16.14 4.11
N MET A 35 -2.74 15.28 3.15
CA MET A 35 -1.79 14.33 2.58
C MET A 35 -0.86 15.09 1.63
N ASN A 36 0.43 15.00 1.89
CA ASN A 36 1.47 15.63 1.09
C ASN A 36 2.68 14.70 1.07
N VAL A 37 2.61 13.69 0.20
CA VAL A 37 3.62 12.64 0.09
C VAL A 37 4.34 12.82 -1.24
N ALA A 38 5.51 13.46 -1.17
CA ALA A 38 6.34 13.70 -2.34
C ALA A 38 6.84 12.40 -3.00
N ARG A 39 7.38 12.53 -4.22
CA ARG A 39 7.83 11.41 -5.06
C ARG A 39 8.71 10.44 -4.26
N HIS A 40 8.26 9.20 -4.12
CA HIS A 40 8.97 8.13 -3.41
C HIS A 40 8.79 6.79 -4.14
N PRO A 41 9.69 5.82 -3.95
CA PRO A 41 9.68 4.58 -4.71
C PRO A 41 8.88 3.49 -4.01
N HIS A 42 8.44 2.49 -4.76
CA HIS A 42 8.01 1.18 -4.28
C HIS A 42 8.59 0.07 -5.16
N SER A 43 8.81 -1.13 -4.60
CA SER A 43 9.25 -2.32 -5.35
C SER A 43 8.83 -3.60 -4.62
N GLY A 44 8.43 -4.61 -5.39
CA GLY A 44 8.03 -5.95 -4.94
C GLY A 44 6.71 -6.01 -4.18
N LEU A 45 5.87 -4.99 -4.35
CA LEU A 45 4.60 -4.83 -3.66
C LEU A 45 3.56 -4.15 -4.56
N ALA A 46 2.34 -4.06 -4.07
CA ALA A 46 1.34 -3.13 -4.57
C ALA A 46 0.85 -2.22 -3.45
N THR A 47 0.45 -1.00 -3.79
CA THR A 47 -0.21 -0.07 -2.87
C THR A 47 -1.69 0.05 -3.22
N VAL A 48 -2.53 0.19 -2.20
CA VAL A 48 -3.97 0.37 -2.31
C VAL A 48 -4.37 1.56 -1.46
N SER A 49 -4.92 2.59 -2.08
CA SER A 49 -5.48 3.77 -1.41
C SER A 49 -7.01 3.63 -1.43
N TRP A 50 -7.65 3.65 -0.26
CA TRP A 50 -9.11 3.56 -0.09
C TRP A 50 -9.61 4.69 0.81
N LEU A 51 -10.53 5.52 0.31
CA LEU A 51 -11.02 6.68 1.06
C LEU A 51 -12.42 6.46 1.62
N PHE A 52 -12.65 7.00 2.82
CA PHE A 52 -13.97 7.13 3.44
C PHE A 52 -14.50 8.57 3.32
N THR A 53 -13.62 9.58 3.25
CA THR A 53 -13.96 11.01 3.10
C THR A 53 -12.78 11.76 2.51
N GLY A 54 -13.06 12.81 1.72
CA GLY A 54 -12.05 13.61 1.05
C GLY A 54 -11.62 13.03 -0.30
N SER A 55 -10.59 13.62 -0.89
CA SER A 55 -9.99 13.11 -2.14
C SER A 55 -8.49 13.35 -2.20
N ILE A 56 -7.79 12.46 -2.89
CA ILE A 56 -6.34 12.57 -3.14
C ILE A 56 -6.05 12.41 -4.63
N ASP A 57 -5.01 13.06 -5.11
CA ASP A 57 -4.41 12.84 -6.43
C ASP A 57 -3.18 11.95 -6.32
N HIS A 58 -3.11 10.97 -7.22
CA HIS A 58 -1.95 10.14 -7.49
C HIS A 58 -1.31 10.56 -8.81
N LEU A 59 0.02 10.57 -8.84
CA LEU A 59 0.83 10.63 -10.05
C LEU A 59 2.01 9.67 -9.89
N ASP A 60 2.30 8.86 -10.90
CA ASP A 60 3.47 7.98 -10.92
C ASP A 60 4.41 8.19 -12.12
N SER A 61 5.58 7.54 -12.06
CA SER A 61 6.63 7.58 -13.10
C SER A 61 6.21 6.92 -14.42
N ALA A 62 5.13 6.15 -14.44
CA ALA A 62 4.55 5.62 -15.67
C ALA A 62 3.60 6.61 -16.35
N GLY A 63 3.34 7.75 -15.69
CA GLY A 63 2.45 8.80 -16.17
C GLY A 63 0.99 8.59 -15.80
N ASN A 64 0.65 7.58 -14.98
CA ASN A 64 -0.73 7.42 -14.53
C ASN A 64 -1.09 8.56 -13.58
N ARG A 65 -2.30 9.09 -13.78
CA ARG A 65 -2.89 10.14 -12.94
C ARG A 65 -4.27 9.69 -12.54
N ALA A 66 -4.55 9.69 -11.25
CA ALA A 66 -5.87 9.28 -10.74
C ALA A 66 -6.28 10.15 -9.56
N ARG A 67 -7.57 10.46 -9.50
CA ARG A 67 -8.18 11.07 -8.33
C ARG A 67 -8.98 10.02 -7.57
N VAL A 68 -8.56 9.73 -6.35
CA VAL A 68 -9.26 8.79 -5.47
C VAL A 68 -10.33 9.55 -4.70
N ARG A 69 -11.54 8.98 -4.65
CA ARG A 69 -12.70 9.53 -3.94
C ARG A 69 -13.26 8.49 -2.96
N PRO A 70 -14.19 8.89 -2.07
CA PRO A 70 -14.75 7.97 -1.09
C PRO A 70 -15.44 6.77 -1.76
N GLY A 71 -15.10 5.56 -1.32
CA GLY A 71 -15.62 4.32 -1.90
C GLY A 71 -14.98 3.93 -3.25
N GLU A 72 -13.88 4.57 -3.64
CA GLU A 72 -13.08 4.22 -4.80
C GLU A 72 -11.69 3.75 -4.39
N MET A 73 -11.13 2.83 -5.16
CA MET A 73 -9.79 2.28 -4.99
C MET A 73 -8.85 2.82 -6.06
N SER A 74 -7.66 3.24 -5.63
CA SER A 74 -6.48 3.32 -6.49
C SER A 74 -5.52 2.22 -6.10
N LEU A 75 -5.12 1.39 -7.07
CA LEU A 75 -4.19 0.30 -6.90
C LEU A 75 -3.01 0.49 -7.85
N MET A 76 -1.82 0.65 -7.27
CA MET A 76 -0.56 0.71 -8.01
C MET A 76 0.22 -0.58 -7.77
N LEU A 77 0.36 -1.40 -8.82
CA LEU A 77 1.27 -2.54 -8.83
C LEU A 77 2.68 -2.01 -9.07
N ALA A 78 3.52 -1.96 -8.04
CA ALA A 78 4.88 -1.48 -8.20
C ALA A 78 5.75 -2.47 -8.99
N GLY A 79 5.50 -3.78 -8.84
CA GLY A 79 6.26 -4.82 -9.52
C GLY A 79 7.76 -4.63 -9.31
N ARG A 80 8.54 -4.69 -10.40
CA ARG A 80 9.98 -4.39 -10.39
C ARG A 80 10.24 -3.01 -9.79
N GLY A 81 9.46 -1.99 -10.08
CA GLY A 81 9.62 -0.71 -9.40
C GLY A 81 8.88 0.41 -10.08
N ILE A 82 8.53 1.39 -9.27
CA ILE A 82 7.87 2.62 -9.70
C ILE A 82 8.12 3.72 -8.66
N THR A 83 8.07 4.98 -9.06
CA THR A 83 7.95 6.09 -8.10
C THR A 83 6.61 6.79 -8.25
N HIS A 84 6.05 7.27 -7.15
CA HIS A 84 4.81 8.01 -7.16
C HIS A 84 4.72 9.04 -6.06
N GLN A 85 3.72 9.90 -6.16
CA GLN A 85 3.36 10.91 -5.18
C GLN A 85 1.86 10.89 -4.92
N GLU A 86 1.46 11.29 -3.71
CA GLU A 86 0.05 11.39 -3.32
C GLU A 86 -0.20 12.70 -2.57
N TYR A 87 -1.21 13.46 -2.99
CA TYR A 87 -1.57 14.74 -2.38
C TYR A 87 -3.07 14.86 -2.16
N SER A 88 -3.49 15.47 -1.05
CA SER A 88 -4.85 15.95 -0.89
C SER A 88 -5.18 16.97 -1.98
N THR A 89 -6.38 16.86 -2.54
CA THR A 89 -6.84 17.84 -3.53
C THR A 89 -7.13 19.19 -2.86
N PRO A 90 -7.01 20.32 -3.58
CA PRO A 90 -7.24 21.65 -3.00
C PRO A 90 -8.63 21.83 -2.35
N GLU A 91 -9.64 21.13 -2.85
CA GLU A 91 -11.02 21.15 -2.33
C GLU A 91 -11.25 20.26 -1.10
N THR A 92 -10.27 19.44 -0.71
CA THR A 92 -10.41 18.52 0.42
C THR A 92 -10.29 19.28 1.74
N THR A 93 -11.35 19.27 2.54
CA THR A 93 -11.37 19.87 3.89
C THR A 93 -11.23 18.85 5.01
N VAL A 94 -11.71 17.62 4.78
CA VAL A 94 -11.53 16.49 5.69
C VAL A 94 -10.97 15.32 4.90
N LEU A 95 -9.91 14.69 5.41
CA LEU A 95 -9.35 13.48 4.82
C LEU A 95 -9.51 12.30 5.79
N HIS A 96 -10.03 11.19 5.27
CA HIS A 96 -10.22 9.96 6.02
C HIS A 96 -10.09 8.76 5.08
N GLY A 97 -9.23 7.79 5.42
CA GLY A 97 -9.08 6.59 4.62
C GLY A 97 -8.07 5.61 5.20
N ALA A 98 -7.68 4.66 4.35
CA ALA A 98 -6.66 3.68 4.63
C ALA A 98 -5.67 3.56 3.46
N GLN A 99 -4.40 3.39 3.80
CA GLN A 99 -3.34 3.00 2.89
C GLN A 99 -2.95 1.55 3.21
N LEU A 100 -3.05 0.66 2.23
CA LEU A 100 -2.71 -0.75 2.39
C LEU A 100 -1.64 -1.14 1.40
N TRP A 101 -0.72 -2.02 1.79
CA TRP A 101 0.18 -2.67 0.84
C TRP A 101 0.04 -4.18 0.94
N TYR A 102 0.16 -4.85 -0.21
CA TYR A 102 0.34 -6.29 -0.25
C TYR A 102 1.65 -6.64 -0.94
N ALA A 103 2.32 -7.67 -0.43
CA ALA A 103 3.52 -8.21 -1.04
C ALA A 103 3.16 -8.96 -2.33
N LEU A 104 3.97 -8.77 -3.37
CA LEU A 104 3.87 -9.60 -4.57
C LEU A 104 4.66 -10.90 -4.36
N PRO A 105 4.10 -12.07 -4.74
CA PRO A 105 4.82 -13.36 -4.72
C PRO A 105 6.09 -13.30 -5.57
N ASP A 106 7.04 -14.19 -5.30
CA ASP A 106 8.32 -14.22 -6.03
C ASP A 106 8.10 -14.34 -7.55
N ALA A 107 7.06 -15.07 -7.96
CA ALA A 107 6.67 -15.26 -9.35
C ALA A 107 6.21 -13.97 -10.08
N THR A 108 5.77 -12.93 -9.36
CA THR A 108 5.19 -11.72 -9.96
C THR A 108 5.86 -10.41 -9.53
N ARG A 109 6.66 -10.42 -8.45
CA ARG A 109 7.26 -9.21 -7.87
C ARG A 109 8.24 -8.46 -8.78
N GLU A 110 8.81 -9.11 -9.79
CA GLU A 110 9.72 -8.49 -10.77
C GLU A 110 9.04 -8.19 -12.12
N GLN A 111 7.72 -8.35 -12.22
CA GLN A 111 6.97 -7.96 -13.43
C GLN A 111 6.89 -6.44 -13.57
N GLU A 112 6.54 -5.97 -14.77
CA GLU A 112 6.32 -4.53 -15.03
C GLU A 112 5.17 -3.99 -14.17
N HIS A 113 5.35 -2.73 -13.75
CA HIS A 113 4.37 -1.99 -12.96
C HIS A 113 3.06 -1.79 -13.75
N ASP A 114 1.97 -1.56 -13.03
CA ASP A 114 0.64 -1.37 -13.60
C ASP A 114 -0.23 -0.57 -12.64
N PHE A 115 -1.38 -0.08 -13.12
CA PHE A 115 -2.28 0.77 -12.36
C PHE A 115 -3.75 0.43 -12.63
N ALA A 116 -4.53 0.35 -11.56
CA ALA A 116 -5.98 0.16 -11.64
C ALA A 116 -6.71 1.15 -10.74
N HIS A 117 -7.72 1.83 -11.33
CA HIS A 117 -8.71 2.59 -10.58
C HIS A 117 -10.04 1.86 -10.63
N TYR A 118 -10.69 1.65 -9.47
CA TYR A 118 -11.93 0.89 -9.41
C TYR A 118 -12.91 1.46 -8.39
N ALA A 119 -14.17 1.64 -8.82
CA ALA A 119 -15.28 2.07 -7.99
C ALA A 119 -16.28 0.92 -7.86
N PRO A 120 -16.22 0.11 -6.79
CA PRO A 120 -17.16 -0.99 -6.59
C PRO A 120 -18.58 -0.51 -6.28
N GLU A 121 -19.55 -1.18 -6.88
CA GLU A 121 -20.96 -1.01 -6.54
C GLU A 121 -21.27 -1.60 -5.16
N PRO A 122 -22.02 -0.90 -4.29
CA PRO A 122 -22.35 -1.41 -2.96
C PRO A 122 -23.39 -2.54 -3.03
N VAL A 123 -23.07 -3.66 -2.39
CA VAL A 123 -24.01 -4.75 -2.11
C VAL A 123 -24.61 -4.56 -0.73
N ARG A 124 -25.87 -4.96 -0.55
CA ARG A 124 -26.63 -4.75 0.70
C ARG A 124 -27.34 -6.03 1.12
N GLY A 125 -27.42 -6.23 2.42
CA GLY A 125 -28.28 -7.23 3.06
C GLY A 125 -28.94 -6.66 4.31
N PRO A 126 -29.55 -7.51 5.15
CA PRO A 126 -30.26 -7.06 6.35
C PRO A 126 -29.32 -6.37 7.36
N GLY A 127 -29.42 -5.05 7.49
CA GLY A 127 -28.62 -4.28 8.45
C GLY A 127 -27.14 -4.12 8.08
N TRP A 128 -26.74 -4.49 6.87
CA TRP A 128 -25.35 -4.34 6.42
C TRP A 128 -25.25 -3.94 4.95
N SER A 129 -24.16 -3.26 4.61
CA SER A 129 -23.75 -3.03 3.23
C SER A 129 -22.25 -3.12 3.09
N LEU A 130 -21.76 -3.44 1.89
CA LEU A 130 -20.33 -3.57 1.64
C LEU A 130 -19.94 -3.14 0.23
N ARG A 131 -18.65 -2.84 0.08
CA ARG A 131 -17.97 -2.60 -1.20
C ARG A 131 -16.71 -3.46 -1.24
N VAL A 132 -16.64 -4.38 -2.19
CA VAL A 132 -15.45 -5.23 -2.40
C VAL A 132 -14.53 -4.54 -3.39
N PHE A 133 -13.42 -4.00 -2.92
CA PHE A 133 -12.44 -3.36 -3.81
C PHE A 133 -11.42 -4.35 -4.38
N LEU A 134 -11.18 -5.46 -3.69
CA LEU A 134 -10.35 -6.58 -4.16
C LEU A 134 -10.93 -7.92 -3.72
N GLY A 135 -10.84 -8.93 -4.58
CA GLY A 135 -11.34 -10.27 -4.31
C GLY A 135 -12.84 -10.42 -4.48
N SER A 136 -13.44 -11.33 -3.71
CA SER A 136 -14.88 -11.62 -3.76
C SER A 136 -15.46 -11.84 -2.37
N LEU A 137 -16.65 -11.28 -2.12
CA LEU A 137 -17.41 -11.48 -0.88
C LEU A 137 -18.90 -11.23 -1.13
N ALA A 138 -19.77 -12.08 -0.54
CA ALA A 138 -21.23 -11.95 -0.59
C ALA A 138 -21.80 -11.73 -2.00
N GLY A 139 -21.25 -12.44 -3.00
CA GLY A 139 -21.68 -12.35 -4.40
C GLY A 139 -21.17 -11.13 -5.17
N SER A 140 -20.38 -10.25 -4.54
CA SER A 140 -19.67 -9.16 -5.20
C SER A 140 -18.23 -9.57 -5.49
N THR A 141 -17.74 -9.29 -6.71
CA THR A 141 -16.38 -9.62 -7.15
C THR A 141 -15.75 -8.40 -7.80
N SER A 142 -14.56 -8.01 -7.33
CA SER A 142 -13.73 -7.02 -7.99
C SER A 142 -13.12 -7.60 -9.27
N PRO A 143 -13.13 -6.86 -10.41
CA PRO A 143 -12.53 -7.31 -11.66
C PRO A 143 -11.01 -7.10 -11.71
N VAL A 144 -10.43 -6.47 -10.68
CA VAL A 144 -9.02 -6.09 -10.67
C VAL A 144 -8.16 -7.33 -10.41
N ASP A 145 -7.17 -7.56 -11.27
CA ASP A 145 -6.15 -8.60 -11.09
C ASP A 145 -5.06 -8.11 -10.11
N PRO A 146 -4.94 -8.70 -8.91
CA PRO A 146 -3.94 -8.28 -7.93
C PRO A 146 -2.54 -8.86 -8.20
N ARG A 147 -2.36 -9.72 -9.21
CA ARG A 147 -1.10 -10.43 -9.52
C ARG A 147 -0.47 -11.11 -8.29
N THR A 148 -1.32 -11.62 -7.40
CA THR A 148 -0.93 -12.31 -6.16
C THR A 148 -1.83 -13.52 -5.92
N THR A 149 -1.60 -14.26 -4.84
CA THR A 149 -2.53 -15.28 -4.35
C THR A 149 -3.90 -14.65 -4.04
N PRO A 150 -5.00 -15.44 -4.03
CA PRO A 150 -6.32 -14.91 -3.71
C PRO A 150 -6.32 -14.03 -2.46
N LEU A 151 -6.83 -12.81 -2.62
CA LEU A 151 -6.81 -11.74 -1.64
C LEU A 151 -8.19 -11.09 -1.57
N LEU A 152 -8.61 -10.66 -0.39
CA LEU A 152 -9.86 -9.96 -0.12
C LEU A 152 -9.58 -8.61 0.53
N GLY A 153 -10.27 -7.59 0.04
CA GLY A 153 -10.40 -6.30 0.70
C GLY A 153 -11.79 -5.71 0.47
N ALA A 154 -12.50 -5.46 1.57
CA ALA A 154 -13.85 -4.89 1.53
C ALA A 154 -14.05 -3.84 2.62
N GLU A 155 -14.73 -2.74 2.27
CA GLU A 155 -15.34 -1.84 3.24
C GLU A 155 -16.72 -2.38 3.61
N VAL A 156 -17.01 -2.48 4.91
CA VAL A 156 -18.29 -2.97 5.43
C VAL A 156 -18.90 -1.89 6.33
N HIS A 157 -20.19 -1.67 6.18
CA HIS A 157 -21.01 -0.82 7.05
C HIS A 157 -22.06 -1.69 7.73
N LEU A 158 -22.22 -1.52 9.04
CA LEU A 158 -23.22 -2.19 9.85
C LEU A 158 -24.15 -1.15 10.49
N GLU A 159 -25.45 -1.37 10.38
CA GLU A 159 -26.46 -0.57 11.07
C GLU A 159 -26.44 -0.84 12.58
N PRO A 160 -26.99 0.05 13.43
CA PRO A 160 -27.11 -0.20 14.86
C PRO A 160 -27.99 -1.42 15.17
N GLY A 161 -27.47 -2.37 15.94
CA GLY A 161 -28.15 -3.63 16.27
C GLY A 161 -28.14 -4.67 15.14
N ALA A 162 -27.33 -4.47 14.10
CA ALA A 162 -27.16 -5.45 13.04
C ALA A 162 -26.45 -6.71 13.56
N ALA A 163 -26.81 -7.84 12.98
CA ALA A 163 -26.11 -9.12 13.13
C ALA A 163 -25.95 -9.74 11.75
N TRP A 164 -24.70 -9.97 11.35
CA TRP A 164 -24.37 -10.51 10.04
C TRP A 164 -23.40 -11.69 10.18
N ASP A 165 -23.85 -12.85 9.74
CA ASP A 165 -23.01 -14.03 9.55
C ASP A 165 -22.35 -13.94 8.16
N VAL A 166 -21.09 -13.52 8.16
CA VAL A 166 -20.27 -13.44 6.94
C VAL A 166 -19.84 -14.84 6.54
N GLU A 167 -20.21 -15.32 5.36
CA GLU A 167 -19.65 -16.55 4.80
C GLU A 167 -18.20 -16.31 4.35
N LEU A 168 -17.29 -17.17 4.79
CA LEU A 168 -15.85 -17.05 4.59
C LEU A 168 -15.28 -18.28 3.88
N ASP A 169 -14.21 -18.08 3.12
CA ASP A 169 -13.38 -19.15 2.57
C ASP A 169 -12.46 -19.69 3.67
N PRO A 170 -12.57 -20.97 4.06
CA PRO A 170 -11.76 -21.53 5.12
C PRO A 170 -10.27 -21.66 4.76
N SER A 171 -9.87 -21.50 3.50
CA SER A 171 -8.45 -21.45 3.11
C SER A 171 -7.78 -20.11 3.46
N PHE A 172 -8.57 -19.05 3.68
CA PHE A 172 -8.07 -17.72 3.97
C PHE A 172 -7.83 -17.52 5.47
N GLU A 173 -6.83 -16.72 5.80
CA GLU A 173 -6.84 -15.97 7.05
C GLU A 173 -7.50 -14.60 6.83
N TYR A 174 -8.05 -14.04 7.90
CA TYR A 174 -8.80 -12.79 7.85
C TYR A 174 -8.32 -11.80 8.90
N ALA A 175 -8.56 -10.53 8.63
CA ALA A 175 -8.45 -9.49 9.63
C ALA A 175 -9.55 -8.44 9.50
N VAL A 176 -9.97 -7.91 10.64
CA VAL A 176 -10.97 -6.84 10.73
C VAL A 176 -10.33 -5.63 11.40
N LEU A 177 -10.31 -4.50 10.69
CA LEU A 177 -9.97 -3.20 11.25
C LEU A 177 -11.28 -2.42 11.47
N VAL A 178 -11.61 -2.13 12.73
CA VAL A 178 -12.76 -1.27 13.04
C VAL A 178 -12.32 0.19 12.91
N ASP A 179 -12.98 0.89 11.99
CA ASP A 179 -12.74 2.31 11.75
C ASP A 179 -13.60 3.19 12.65
N SER A 180 -14.88 2.84 12.82
CA SER A 180 -15.81 3.58 13.68
C SER A 180 -16.96 2.70 14.15
N GLY A 181 -17.59 3.10 15.25
CA GLY A 181 -18.70 2.38 15.90
C GLY A 181 -18.24 1.29 16.86
N ALA A 182 -19.21 0.56 17.43
CA ALA A 182 -18.96 -0.55 18.35
C ALA A 182 -19.31 -1.88 17.67
N VAL A 183 -18.28 -2.69 17.42
CA VAL A 183 -18.39 -3.98 16.70
C VAL A 183 -17.94 -5.12 17.59
N ARG A 184 -18.65 -6.25 17.53
CA ARG A 184 -18.19 -7.53 18.05
C ARG A 184 -18.02 -8.55 16.93
N ALA A 185 -16.96 -9.33 17.01
CA ALA A 185 -16.77 -10.54 16.23
C ALA A 185 -16.98 -11.75 17.15
N ASP A 186 -17.97 -12.59 16.86
CA ASP A 186 -18.31 -13.78 17.65
C ASP A 186 -18.50 -13.51 19.14
N GLY A 187 -19.12 -12.37 19.44
CA GLY A 187 -19.34 -11.90 20.80
C GLY A 187 -18.14 -11.24 21.48
N VAL A 188 -16.98 -11.15 20.83
CA VAL A 188 -15.80 -10.44 21.34
C VAL A 188 -15.76 -9.01 20.82
N ASP A 189 -15.65 -8.03 21.72
CA ASP A 189 -15.52 -6.61 21.36
C ASP A 189 -14.24 -6.36 20.55
N LEU A 190 -14.40 -5.67 19.42
CA LEU A 190 -13.31 -5.21 18.57
C LEU A 190 -13.09 -3.71 18.81
N PRO A 191 -11.97 -3.29 19.42
CA PRO A 191 -11.67 -1.89 19.60
C PRO A 191 -11.49 -1.16 18.25
N VAL A 192 -11.94 0.09 18.19
CA VAL A 192 -11.60 1.01 17.09
C VAL A 192 -10.08 1.12 16.98
N ASP A 193 -9.58 1.30 15.76
CA ASP A 193 -8.15 1.41 15.42
C ASP A 193 -7.32 0.14 15.68
N HIS A 194 -7.95 -0.98 16.05
CA HIS A 194 -7.28 -2.26 16.27
C HIS A 194 -7.59 -3.24 15.14
N LEU A 195 -6.56 -4.00 14.75
CA LEU A 195 -6.69 -5.08 13.79
C LEU A 195 -6.91 -6.42 14.52
N ALA A 196 -8.13 -6.94 14.42
CA ALA A 196 -8.46 -8.28 14.88
C ALA A 196 -8.04 -9.31 13.84
N TYR A 197 -7.36 -10.38 14.25
CA TYR A 197 -6.85 -11.42 13.37
C TYR A 197 -7.61 -12.74 13.58
N PHE A 198 -7.93 -13.42 12.49
CA PHE A 198 -8.59 -14.72 12.47
C PHE A 198 -7.76 -15.69 11.61
N PRO A 199 -7.29 -16.83 12.16
CA PRO A 199 -6.50 -17.80 11.41
C PRO A 199 -7.36 -18.56 10.38
N PRO A 200 -6.73 -19.30 9.46
CA PRO A 200 -7.44 -20.16 8.51
C PRO A 200 -8.31 -21.23 9.17
N GLY A 201 -9.24 -21.76 8.40
CA GLY A 201 -10.19 -22.82 8.79
C GLY A 201 -11.58 -22.32 9.12
N ARG A 202 -11.82 -21.00 9.01
CA ARG A 202 -13.08 -20.38 9.39
C ARG A 202 -14.05 -20.27 8.23
N GLN A 203 -15.26 -20.81 8.39
CA GLN A 203 -16.31 -20.78 7.37
C GLN A 203 -17.31 -19.63 7.55
N THR A 204 -17.42 -19.11 8.78
CA THR A 204 -18.37 -18.05 9.11
C THR A 204 -17.74 -17.13 10.15
N LEU A 205 -17.95 -15.83 10.02
CA LEU A 205 -17.63 -14.80 11.01
C LEU A 205 -18.87 -13.99 11.33
N THR A 206 -19.32 -14.04 12.59
CA THR A 206 -20.50 -13.29 13.04
C THR A 206 -20.07 -11.90 13.48
N LEU A 207 -20.45 -10.87 12.72
CA LEU A 207 -20.25 -9.47 13.06
C LEU A 207 -21.55 -8.89 13.63
N THR A 208 -21.45 -8.23 14.78
CA THR A 208 -22.62 -7.63 15.44
C THR A 208 -22.31 -6.22 15.94
N THR A 209 -23.35 -5.39 15.99
CA THR A 209 -23.33 -4.08 16.66
C THR A 209 -24.40 -4.04 17.75
N THR A 210 -24.31 -3.06 18.65
CA THR A 210 -25.38 -2.78 19.61
C THR A 210 -26.25 -1.61 19.11
N HIS A 211 -27.52 -1.56 19.49
CA HIS A 211 -28.40 -0.44 19.14
C HIS A 211 -27.86 0.91 19.63
N ASP A 212 -27.24 0.92 20.82
CA ASP A 212 -26.67 2.13 21.43
C ASP A 212 -25.28 2.49 20.87
N GLY A 213 -24.66 1.59 20.09
CA GLY A 213 -23.31 1.74 19.55
C GLY A 213 -23.20 2.58 18.28
N GLY A 214 -24.33 3.01 17.72
CA GLY A 214 -24.39 3.73 16.46
C GLY A 214 -24.01 2.88 15.23
N PRO A 215 -24.01 3.47 14.02
CA PRO A 215 -23.54 2.79 12.83
C PRO A 215 -22.04 2.52 12.93
N ALA A 216 -21.58 1.41 12.36
CA ALA A 216 -20.18 1.03 12.36
C ALA A 216 -19.63 0.91 10.94
N ARG A 217 -18.36 1.29 10.75
CA ARG A 217 -17.58 1.06 9.54
C ARG A 217 -16.33 0.25 9.89
N LEU A 218 -16.02 -0.73 9.05
CA LEU A 218 -14.82 -1.56 9.19
C LEU A 218 -14.24 -1.92 7.82
N LEU A 219 -12.97 -2.30 7.81
CA LEU A 219 -12.35 -3.02 6.71
C LEU A 219 -12.27 -4.50 7.06
N LEU A 220 -12.76 -5.35 6.16
CA LEU A 220 -12.55 -6.80 6.20
C LEU A 220 -11.50 -7.14 5.15
N LEU A 221 -10.35 -7.62 5.63
CA LEU A 221 -9.24 -8.09 4.81
C LEU A 221 -9.15 -9.60 4.93
N GLY A 222 -8.68 -10.26 3.88
CA GLY A 222 -8.33 -11.66 3.94
C GLY A 222 -7.44 -12.07 2.79
N GLY A 223 -6.99 -13.31 2.82
CA GLY A 223 -6.26 -13.93 1.73
C GLY A 223 -5.73 -15.29 2.13
N GLU A 224 -5.31 -16.07 1.15
CA GLU A 224 -4.54 -17.28 1.41
C GLU A 224 -3.23 -16.91 2.12
N PRO A 225 -2.82 -17.63 3.18
CA PRO A 225 -1.53 -17.41 3.84
C PRO A 225 -0.40 -17.33 2.80
N PHE A 226 0.37 -16.24 2.83
CA PHE A 226 1.27 -15.87 1.74
C PHE A 226 2.31 -16.94 1.38
N GLY A 227 2.79 -17.70 2.38
CA GLY A 227 3.66 -18.86 2.16
C GLY A 227 5.12 -18.53 1.83
N GLU A 228 5.47 -17.26 1.68
CA GLU A 228 6.84 -16.79 1.44
C GLU A 228 7.32 -15.84 2.54
N ASP A 229 8.61 -15.88 2.87
CA ASP A 229 9.23 -14.90 3.75
C ASP A 229 9.55 -13.61 2.96
N ILE A 230 9.25 -12.45 3.54
CA ILE A 230 9.55 -11.14 2.94
C ILE A 230 10.52 -10.32 3.80
N VAL A 231 11.31 -9.47 3.15
CA VAL A 231 12.02 -8.38 3.82
C VAL A 231 11.32 -7.07 3.46
N LEU A 232 10.61 -6.49 4.42
CA LEU A 232 10.01 -5.16 4.30
C LEU A 232 10.91 -4.13 4.97
N TRP A 233 11.40 -3.15 4.22
CA TRP A 233 12.14 -2.01 4.75
C TRP A 233 11.80 -0.74 3.97
N TRP A 234 11.43 0.31 4.70
CA TRP A 234 10.93 1.56 4.12
C TRP A 234 9.79 1.28 3.13
N ASN A 235 10.01 1.50 1.83
CA ASN A 235 9.03 1.30 0.78
C ASN A 235 9.38 0.11 -0.15
N PHE A 236 10.25 -0.78 0.31
CA PHE A 236 10.71 -1.92 -0.47
C PHE A 236 10.31 -3.23 0.19
N VAL A 237 9.80 -4.16 -0.62
CA VAL A 237 9.53 -5.54 -0.25
C VAL A 237 10.39 -6.45 -1.13
N GLY A 238 11.45 -7.02 -0.53
CA GLY A 238 12.32 -8.01 -1.17
C GLY A 238 12.24 -9.37 -0.49
N ARG A 239 13.24 -10.22 -0.71
CA ARG A 239 13.47 -11.51 -0.03
C ARG A 239 14.76 -11.53 0.79
N SER A 240 15.67 -10.58 0.55
CA SER A 240 16.97 -10.51 1.22
C SER A 240 17.38 -9.08 1.59
N HIS A 241 18.41 -8.95 2.44
CA HIS A 241 19.00 -7.64 2.75
C HIS A 241 19.68 -7.05 1.51
N GLU A 242 20.32 -7.90 0.71
CA GLU A 242 21.01 -7.58 -0.52
C GLU A 242 20.09 -6.94 -1.54
N GLU A 243 18.91 -7.52 -1.78
CA GLU A 243 17.91 -6.94 -2.69
C GLU A 243 17.46 -5.56 -2.20
N ILE A 244 17.17 -5.40 -0.91
CA ILE A 244 16.79 -4.08 -0.36
C ILE A 244 17.92 -3.06 -0.54
N ALA A 245 19.17 -3.47 -0.31
CA ALA A 245 20.32 -2.61 -0.52
C ALA A 245 20.47 -2.20 -1.98
N ALA A 246 20.26 -3.13 -2.92
CA ALA A 246 20.26 -2.86 -4.35
C ALA A 246 19.12 -1.91 -4.76
N TYR A 247 17.87 -2.17 -4.36
CA TYR A 247 16.72 -1.30 -4.64
C TYR A 247 16.96 0.13 -4.17
N ARG A 248 17.46 0.28 -2.93
CA ARG A 248 17.84 1.58 -2.38
C ARG A 248 18.93 2.26 -3.21
N ALA A 249 20.00 1.55 -3.55
CA ALA A 249 21.13 2.13 -4.26
C ALA A 249 20.74 2.58 -5.68
N ILE A 250 19.94 1.76 -6.38
CA ILE A 250 19.37 2.08 -7.69
C ILE A 250 18.51 3.34 -7.59
N TYR A 251 17.58 3.40 -6.62
CA TYR A 251 16.72 4.56 -6.43
C TYR A 251 17.51 5.85 -6.14
N GLN A 252 18.47 5.79 -5.22
CA GLN A 252 19.29 6.95 -4.86
C GLN A 252 20.12 7.46 -6.03
N HIS A 253 20.57 6.56 -6.90
CA HIS A 253 21.25 6.92 -8.15
C HIS A 253 20.29 7.58 -9.13
N GLU A 254 19.11 6.99 -9.39
CA GLU A 254 18.11 7.51 -10.33
C GLU A 254 17.58 8.90 -9.96
N ILE A 255 17.51 9.24 -8.67
CA ILE A 255 17.11 10.59 -8.21
C ILE A 255 18.30 11.57 -8.05
N GLY A 256 19.52 11.13 -8.34
CA GLY A 256 20.73 11.96 -8.22
C GLY A 256 21.17 12.29 -6.79
N ALA A 257 20.71 11.54 -5.78
CA ALA A 257 21.01 11.82 -4.37
C ALA A 257 22.48 11.54 -4.00
N GLY A 258 23.20 10.71 -4.76
CA GLY A 258 24.63 10.40 -4.53
C GLY A 258 25.62 11.44 -5.06
N ALA A 259 25.21 12.32 -5.98
CA ALA A 259 26.09 13.34 -6.58
C ALA A 259 26.30 14.57 -5.69
N ARG A 260 25.46 14.74 -4.65
CA ARG A 260 25.47 15.94 -3.79
C ARG A 260 26.50 15.89 -2.65
N ASP A 261 27.12 14.75 -2.39
CA ASP A 261 28.18 14.60 -1.38
C ASP A 261 29.59 14.92 -1.92
N GLY A 262 29.73 15.22 -3.22
CA GLY A 262 31.03 15.45 -3.87
C GLY A 262 31.19 16.74 -4.68
N ALA A 263 30.12 17.50 -4.94
CA ALA A 263 30.20 18.71 -5.77
C ALA A 263 30.36 19.98 -4.91
N ARG A 264 31.62 20.31 -4.58
CA ARG A 264 32.04 21.71 -4.52
C ARG A 264 32.73 22.06 -5.83
N ASP A 265 32.33 23.21 -6.36
CA ASP A 265 32.95 24.02 -7.41
C ASP A 265 32.65 23.65 -8.87
N GLY A 266 31.97 24.57 -9.55
CA GLY A 266 31.92 24.66 -11.01
C GLY A 266 30.58 25.15 -11.57
N ALA A 267 30.36 26.47 -11.57
CA ALA A 267 29.27 27.08 -12.34
C ALA A 267 29.53 26.91 -13.85
N GLY A 268 28.49 26.54 -14.61
CA GLY A 268 28.48 26.52 -16.07
C GLY A 268 27.07 26.22 -16.61
N ASP A 269 26.57 27.14 -17.43
CA ASP A 269 25.25 27.19 -18.08
C ASP A 269 24.87 25.97 -18.94
N ASP A 270 23.55 25.75 -18.99
CA ASP A 270 22.69 25.22 -20.05
C ASP A 270 23.28 24.33 -21.16
N ASP A 271 22.82 23.07 -21.21
CA ASP A 271 22.37 22.46 -22.48
C ASP A 271 21.24 21.45 -22.22
N GLU A 272 20.14 21.65 -22.94
CA GLU A 272 18.91 20.89 -22.90
C GLU A 272 19.11 19.62 -23.74
N ARG A 273 19.51 18.52 -23.10
CA ARG A 273 19.57 17.22 -23.75
C ARG A 273 19.23 16.11 -22.77
N THR A 274 18.06 15.50 -22.96
CA THR A 274 17.73 14.21 -22.34
C THR A 274 18.79 13.18 -22.79
N PRO A 275 19.63 12.64 -21.90
CA PRO A 275 20.53 11.57 -22.31
C PRO A 275 19.69 10.30 -22.56
N PRO A 276 20.06 9.46 -23.54
CA PRO A 276 19.49 8.13 -23.66
C PRO A 276 19.75 7.33 -22.38
N ALA A 277 18.94 6.29 -22.14
CA ALA A 277 19.14 5.36 -21.02
C ALA A 277 20.53 4.71 -21.12
N GLU A 278 21.51 5.30 -20.45
CA GLU A 278 22.75 4.62 -20.11
C GLU A 278 22.46 3.52 -19.07
N PRO A 279 23.37 2.54 -18.88
CA PRO A 279 23.34 1.57 -17.76
C PRO A 279 23.09 2.25 -16.39
N LEU A 280 23.26 1.56 -15.26
CA LEU A 280 23.36 2.20 -13.94
C LEU A 280 24.83 2.54 -13.58
N PRO A 281 25.60 3.36 -14.35
CA PRO A 281 26.97 3.69 -14.00
C PRO A 281 26.96 4.58 -12.75
N GLY A 282 27.48 4.07 -11.63
CA GLY A 282 27.57 4.81 -10.37
C GLY A 282 26.96 4.10 -9.17
N VAL A 283 26.24 2.99 -9.39
CA VAL A 283 25.92 2.05 -8.32
C VAL A 283 27.07 1.05 -8.16
N ASP A 284 27.46 0.75 -6.92
CA ASP A 284 28.51 -0.23 -6.62
C ASP A 284 28.17 -1.60 -7.26
N PRO A 285 28.97 -2.10 -8.22
CA PRO A 285 28.71 -3.38 -8.88
C PRO A 285 28.66 -4.57 -7.91
N ALA A 286 29.34 -4.50 -6.76
CA ALA A 286 29.30 -5.54 -5.75
C ALA A 286 27.92 -5.62 -5.07
N VAL A 287 27.27 -4.47 -4.85
CA VAL A 287 25.90 -4.41 -4.29
C VAL A 287 24.89 -4.98 -5.27
N LEU A 288 25.02 -4.64 -6.56
CA LEU A 288 24.15 -5.18 -7.61
C LEU A 288 24.34 -6.70 -7.76
N ALA A 289 25.59 -7.16 -7.89
CA ALA A 289 25.90 -8.57 -8.08
C ALA A 289 25.46 -9.44 -6.90
N ALA A 290 25.57 -8.94 -5.65
CA ALA A 290 25.11 -9.67 -4.46
C ALA A 290 23.60 -9.92 -4.45
N ALA A 291 22.82 -9.09 -5.16
CA ALA A 291 21.38 -9.21 -5.30
C ALA A 291 20.96 -9.80 -6.66
N GLY A 292 21.91 -10.21 -7.50
CA GLY A 292 21.64 -10.76 -8.83
C GLY A 292 21.25 -9.71 -9.89
N PHE A 293 21.47 -8.43 -9.62
CA PHE A 293 21.25 -7.35 -10.59
C PHE A 293 22.50 -7.08 -11.43
N SER A 294 22.29 -6.59 -12.65
CA SER A 294 23.35 -6.13 -13.55
C SER A 294 23.34 -4.61 -13.64
N SER A 295 24.51 -3.99 -13.82
CA SER A 295 24.59 -2.57 -14.15
C SER A 295 23.98 -2.25 -15.52
N SER A 296 23.75 -3.25 -16.37
CA SER A 296 23.09 -3.08 -17.68
C SER A 296 21.55 -3.06 -17.60
N ASP A 297 20.97 -3.27 -16.43
CA ASP A 297 19.52 -3.31 -16.28
C ASP A 297 18.93 -1.92 -16.51
N ALA A 298 17.79 -1.87 -17.19
CA ALA A 298 17.05 -0.62 -17.43
C ALA A 298 16.63 0.03 -16.10
N PRO A 299 16.40 1.36 -16.08
CA PRO A 299 15.93 2.07 -14.88
C PRO A 299 14.74 1.37 -14.24
N ARG A 300 14.77 1.23 -12.92
CA ARG A 300 13.79 0.47 -12.13
C ARG A 300 12.65 1.35 -11.64
N PHE A 301 12.90 2.62 -11.35
CA PHE A 301 11.89 3.53 -10.76
C PHE A 301 11.41 4.64 -11.70
N GLY A 302 11.96 4.67 -12.91
CA GLY A 302 11.48 5.44 -14.05
C GLY A 302 11.75 6.95 -13.97
N PRO A 303 11.71 7.64 -15.12
CA PRO A 303 11.73 9.10 -15.18
C PRO A 303 10.45 9.67 -14.53
N TYR A 304 10.47 10.96 -14.25
CA TYR A 304 9.32 11.64 -13.63
C TYR A 304 9.22 13.08 -14.16
N PRO A 305 8.02 13.67 -14.22
CA PRO A 305 7.89 15.03 -14.74
C PRO A 305 8.70 16.05 -13.93
N ASP A 306 9.41 16.93 -14.63
CA ASP A 306 10.33 17.93 -14.03
C ASP A 306 9.60 19.05 -13.27
N ASP A 307 8.29 19.21 -13.51
CA ASP A 307 7.44 20.22 -12.87
C ASP A 307 6.94 19.80 -11.47
N GLN A 308 7.40 18.65 -10.97
CA GLN A 308 6.99 18.10 -9.68
C GLN A 308 8.01 18.38 -8.58
N PRO A 309 7.60 18.38 -7.30
CA PRO A 309 8.52 18.52 -6.17
C PRO A 309 9.63 17.45 -6.18
N ALA A 310 10.77 17.79 -5.56
CA ALA A 310 11.90 16.88 -5.46
C ALA A 310 11.54 15.55 -4.78
N ALA A 311 12.17 14.46 -5.24
CA ALA A 311 11.98 13.13 -4.69
C ALA A 311 12.50 13.03 -3.24
N LEU A 312 11.84 12.19 -2.43
CA LEU A 312 12.23 11.89 -1.05
C LEU A 312 13.39 10.89 -1.02
N PRO A 313 14.60 11.29 -0.58
CA PRO A 313 15.73 10.37 -0.51
C PRO A 313 15.46 9.18 0.42
N ALA A 314 15.90 8.00 0.03
CA ALA A 314 15.77 6.82 0.87
C ALA A 314 16.61 6.97 2.15
N PRO A 315 16.07 6.60 3.33
CA PRO A 315 16.82 6.65 4.58
C PRO A 315 18.07 5.75 4.51
N PRO A 316 19.11 5.98 5.33
CA PRO A 316 20.24 5.07 5.41
C PRO A 316 19.78 3.67 5.84
N LEU A 317 20.43 2.63 5.30
CA LEU A 317 20.20 1.26 5.76
C LEU A 317 20.59 1.14 7.24
N PRO A 318 19.89 0.29 8.02
CA PRO A 318 20.28 0.02 9.39
C PRO A 318 21.65 -0.68 9.43
N ASN A 319 22.41 -0.45 10.51
CA ASN A 319 23.69 -1.13 10.75
C ASN A 319 23.53 -2.66 10.94
N ALA A 320 22.32 -3.12 11.27
CA ALA A 320 22.00 -4.53 11.38
C ALA A 320 21.41 -5.07 10.07
N ARG A 321 21.76 -6.31 9.72
CA ARG A 321 21.13 -7.00 8.60
C ARG A 321 19.62 -7.08 8.79
N LEU A 322 18.91 -6.75 7.72
CA LEU A 322 17.48 -6.99 7.60
C LEU A 322 17.21 -8.49 7.55
N ARG A 323 16.13 -8.92 8.20
CA ARG A 323 15.77 -10.34 8.29
C ARG A 323 14.41 -10.59 7.65
N PRO A 324 14.27 -11.69 6.88
CA PRO A 324 12.99 -12.10 6.35
C PRO A 324 11.99 -12.39 7.47
N ARG A 325 10.69 -12.21 7.16
CA ARG A 325 9.56 -12.48 8.04
C ARG A 325 8.42 -13.07 7.21
N GLY A 326 7.81 -14.14 7.73
CA GLY A 326 6.55 -14.73 7.28
C GLY A 326 5.54 -14.77 8.42
#